data_AF-A0A7X8HPT2-F1
#
_entry.id   AF-A0A7X8HPT2-F1
#
_cell.length_a   1.000
_cell.length_b   1.000
_cell.length_c   1.000
_cell.angle_alpha   90.00
_cell.angle_beta   90.00
_cell.angle_gamma   90.00
#
_symmetry.space_group_name_H-M   'P 1'
#
loop_
_entity.id
_entity.type
_entity.pdbx_description
1 polymer ?
#
loop_
_entity_poly.entity_id
_entity_poly.type
_entity_poly.pdbx_seq_one_letter_code
_entity_poly.pdbx_strand_id
1 'polypeptide(L)'
;MGTIFAYAGYELIIFVLPLSEDSNGSLMYNLRGLFIVMGVYLIMFFITLSQYGIFQLQREIWPSIAVVKEVDLPGYFLENLDGIVMAAWVMVVYGTTGPFLYASGIVLSNILNTRYHNIFIPFFLPIIYIVSLLPKNLVEVYEKMGAILNYVTTISIFIIPIIIFASAYIKKRRGRT
;
A
#
# COMPACT_ATOMS: atom_id res chain seq x y z
N MET A 1 1.63 -10.42 -9.83
CA MET A 1 1.01 -9.18 -9.28
C MET A 1 1.40 -8.02 -10.18
N GLY A 2 0.48 -7.09 -10.48
CA GLY A 2 0.73 -6.02 -11.45
C GLY A 2 1.45 -4.82 -10.83
N THR A 3 2.12 -4.01 -11.66
CA THR A 3 2.81 -2.77 -11.22
C THR A 3 1.86 -1.75 -10.61
N ILE A 4 0.59 -1.78 -11.01
CA ILE A 4 -0.48 -0.92 -10.49
C ILE A 4 -0.64 -1.07 -8.98
N PHE A 5 -0.49 -2.30 -8.45
CA PHE A 5 -0.59 -2.55 -7.01
C PHE A 5 0.50 -1.84 -6.20
N ALA A 6 1.70 -1.64 -6.77
CA ALA A 6 2.79 -0.96 -6.10
C ALA A 6 2.48 0.51 -5.79
N TYR A 7 1.51 1.11 -6.49
CA TYR A 7 1.04 2.48 -6.27
C TYR A 7 -0.34 2.54 -5.58
N ALA A 8 -0.81 1.41 -5.04
CA ALA A 8 -2.01 1.39 -4.20
C ALA A 8 -1.78 2.17 -2.89
N GLY A 9 -2.87 2.64 -2.27
CA GLY A 9 -2.81 3.46 -1.04
C GLY A 9 -2.95 4.95 -1.28
N TYR A 10 -3.01 5.39 -2.54
CA TYR A 10 -3.40 6.74 -2.89
C TYR A 10 -4.82 7.09 -2.37
N GLU A 11 -5.70 6.10 -2.22
CA GLU A 11 -7.06 6.27 -1.69
C GLU A 11 -7.08 6.88 -0.29
N LEU A 12 -6.03 6.70 0.52
CA LEU A 12 -5.91 7.33 1.83
C LEU A 12 -5.82 8.85 1.74
N ILE A 13 -5.34 9.39 0.62
CA ILE A 13 -5.32 10.84 0.39
C ILE A 13 -6.73 11.41 0.52
N ILE A 14 -7.77 10.71 0.05
CA ILE A 14 -9.17 11.17 0.15
C ILE A 14 -9.61 11.35 1.62
N PHE A 15 -9.13 10.49 2.51
CA PHE A 15 -9.44 10.56 3.94
C PHE A 15 -8.60 11.60 4.68
N VAL A 16 -7.36 11.84 4.23
CA VAL A 16 -6.43 12.76 4.87
C VAL A 16 -6.63 14.21 4.37
N LEU A 17 -7.07 14.40 3.13
CA LEU A 17 -7.29 15.72 2.53
C LEU A 17 -8.17 16.66 3.39
N PRO A 18 -9.32 16.22 3.94
CA PRO A 18 -10.16 17.07 4.80
C PRO A 18 -9.50 17.43 6.13
N LEU A 19 -8.49 16.69 6.55
CA LEU A 19 -7.73 16.93 7.79
C LEU A 19 -6.56 17.88 7.58
N SER A 20 -6.24 18.23 6.32
CA SER A 20 -5.12 19.11 5.99
C SER A 20 -5.51 20.59 6.19
N GLU A 21 -4.67 21.33 6.92
CA GLU A 21 -4.85 22.77 7.15
C GLU A 21 -4.66 23.61 5.87
N ASP A 22 -3.76 23.19 4.98
CA ASP A 22 -3.47 23.87 3.71
C ASP A 22 -3.89 23.02 2.50
N SER A 23 -5.13 23.25 2.06
CA SER A 23 -5.68 22.58 0.87
C SER A 23 -5.14 23.12 -0.45
N ASN A 24 -4.57 24.32 -0.49
CA ASN A 24 -4.14 24.97 -1.74
C ASN A 24 -2.85 24.37 -2.30
N GLY A 25 -1.92 23.94 -1.43
CA GLY A 25 -0.68 23.28 -1.82
C GLY A 25 -0.78 21.76 -2.00
N SER A 26 -1.92 21.15 -1.63
CA SER A 26 -2.07 19.69 -1.51
C SER A 26 -1.65 18.91 -2.75
N LEU A 27 -1.99 19.37 -3.95
CA LEU A 27 -1.61 18.70 -5.20
C LEU A 27 -0.09 18.63 -5.37
N MET A 28 0.63 19.71 -5.07
CA MET A 28 2.08 19.77 -5.19
C MET A 28 2.76 18.84 -4.18
N TYR A 29 2.25 18.77 -2.94
CA TYR A 29 2.77 17.86 -1.92
C TYR A 29 2.57 16.39 -2.30
N ASN A 30 1.38 16.04 -2.81
CA ASN A 30 1.08 14.69 -3.27
C ASN A 30 1.97 14.28 -4.45
N LEU A 31 2.15 15.16 -5.45
CA LEU A 31 3.03 14.88 -6.59
C LEU A 31 4.48 14.68 -6.16
N ARG A 32 5.00 15.53 -5.25
CA ARG A 32 6.36 15.36 -4.71
C ARG A 32 6.52 14.02 -4.00
N GLY A 33 5.54 13.62 -3.19
CA GLY A 33 5.53 12.30 -2.54
C GLY A 33 5.57 11.17 -3.56
N LEU A 34 4.74 11.23 -4.61
CA LEU A 34 4.72 10.25 -5.68
C LEU A 34 6.07 10.13 -6.41
N PHE A 35 6.71 11.26 -6.73
CA PHE A 35 8.03 11.26 -7.37
C PHE A 35 9.12 10.67 -6.49
N ILE A 36 9.07 10.91 -5.17
CA ILE A 36 9.99 10.29 -4.21
C ILE A 36 9.81 8.77 -4.22
N VAL A 37 8.57 8.28 -4.13
CA VAL A 37 8.27 6.83 -4.16
C VAL A 37 8.76 6.20 -5.46
N MET A 38 8.47 6.84 -6.61
CA MET A 38 8.92 6.37 -7.91
C MET A 38 10.44 6.31 -8.00
N GLY A 39 11.14 7.33 -7.49
CA GLY A 39 12.60 7.35 -7.44
C GLY A 39 13.17 6.20 -6.61
N VAL A 40 12.62 5.96 -5.42
CA VAL A 40 13.03 4.83 -4.55
C VAL A 40 12.82 3.50 -5.26
N TYR A 41 11.67 3.30 -5.92
CA TYR A 41 11.38 2.06 -6.65
C TYR A 41 12.33 1.84 -7.82
N LEU A 42 12.66 2.89 -8.58
CA LEU A 42 13.62 2.80 -9.68
C LEU A 42 15.02 2.47 -9.18
N ILE A 43 15.48 3.12 -8.10
CA ILE A 43 16.79 2.83 -7.49
C ILE A 43 16.85 1.37 -7.06
N MET A 44 15.84 0.87 -6.33
CA MET A 44 15.77 -0.52 -5.90
C MET A 44 15.73 -1.50 -7.08
N PHE A 45 15.01 -1.15 -8.15
CA PHE A 45 14.97 -1.96 -9.37
C PHE A 45 16.35 -2.06 -10.03
N PHE A 46 17.07 -0.95 -10.19
CA PHE A 46 18.41 -0.97 -10.79
C PHE A 46 19.43 -1.71 -9.91
N ILE A 47 19.37 -1.57 -8.59
CA ILE A 47 20.24 -2.30 -7.66
C ILE A 47 20.01 -3.82 -7.80
N THR A 48 18.76 -4.25 -7.71
CA THR A 48 18.42 -5.69 -7.79
C THR A 48 18.73 -6.28 -9.16
N LEU A 49 18.46 -5.54 -10.25
CA LEU A 49 18.82 -5.94 -11.61
C LEU A 49 20.34 -6.02 -11.82
N SER A 50 21.10 -5.09 -11.25
CA SER A 50 22.57 -5.09 -11.36
C SER A 50 23.23 -6.25 -10.63
N GLN A 51 22.69 -6.66 -9.47
CA GLN A 51 23.26 -7.75 -8.67
C GLN A 51 22.91 -9.12 -9.23
N TYR A 52 21.62 -9.35 -9.50
CA TYR A 52 21.14 -10.68 -9.89
C TYR A 52 21.16 -10.92 -11.41
N GLY A 53 21.13 -9.86 -12.23
CA GLY A 53 20.85 -10.01 -13.65
C GLY A 53 19.43 -10.53 -13.92
N ILE A 54 19.07 -10.66 -15.20
CA ILE A 54 17.67 -10.92 -15.60
C ILE A 54 17.19 -12.31 -15.17
N PHE A 55 18.02 -13.34 -15.33
CA PHE A 55 17.59 -14.73 -15.15
C PHE A 55 17.44 -15.11 -13.67
N GLN A 56 18.37 -14.69 -12.81
CA GLN A 56 18.31 -14.98 -11.38
C GLN A 56 17.24 -14.11 -10.72
N LEU A 57 17.07 -12.84 -11.13
CA LEU A 57 16.05 -11.95 -10.58
C LEU A 57 14.63 -12.51 -10.74
N GLN A 58 14.34 -13.18 -11.86
CA GLN A 58 13.03 -13.81 -12.09
C GLN A 58 12.73 -14.99 -11.16
N ARG A 59 13.75 -15.57 -10.52
CA ARG A 59 13.60 -16.70 -9.59
C ARG A 59 13.43 -16.23 -8.14
N GLU A 60 13.78 -14.99 -7.84
CA GLU A 60 13.68 -14.41 -6.50
C GLU A 60 12.30 -13.77 -6.26
N ILE A 61 11.64 -14.19 -5.19
CA ILE A 61 10.33 -13.64 -4.80
C ILE A 61 10.49 -12.24 -4.19
N TRP A 62 11.54 -12.04 -3.38
CA TRP A 62 11.84 -10.77 -2.72
C TRP A 62 13.27 -10.30 -3.00
N PRO A 63 13.52 -9.77 -4.21
CA PRO A 63 14.87 -9.36 -4.62
C PRO A 63 15.52 -8.34 -3.69
N SER A 64 14.74 -7.41 -3.12
CA SER A 64 15.25 -6.40 -2.18
C SER A 64 15.83 -7.00 -0.90
N ILE A 65 15.17 -8.04 -0.37
CA ILE A 65 15.63 -8.75 0.83
C ILE A 65 16.83 -9.64 0.48
N ALA A 66 16.80 -10.26 -0.70
CA ALA A 66 17.90 -11.08 -1.19
C ALA A 66 19.20 -10.25 -1.28
N VAL A 67 19.15 -9.02 -1.83
CA VAL A 67 20.34 -8.14 -1.88
C VAL A 67 20.92 -7.91 -0.48
N VAL A 68 20.08 -7.68 0.55
CA VAL A 68 20.59 -7.42 1.90
C VAL A 68 21.26 -8.66 2.51
N LYS A 69 20.81 -9.86 2.14
CA LYS A 69 21.43 -11.11 2.60
C LYS A 69 22.82 -11.33 2.03
N GLU A 70 23.15 -10.73 0.90
CA GLU A 70 24.47 -10.82 0.26
C GLU A 70 25.46 -9.77 0.76
N VAL A 71 25.00 -8.82 1.59
CA VAL A 71 25.89 -7.79 2.15
C VAL A 71 26.69 -8.39 3.31
N ASP A 72 27.91 -8.81 3.00
CA ASP A 72 28.90 -9.20 4.02
C ASP A 72 29.56 -7.96 4.64
N LEU A 73 29.21 -7.66 5.89
CA LEU A 73 29.87 -6.60 6.66
C LEU A 73 31.20 -7.11 7.24
N PRO A 74 32.34 -6.44 6.99
CA PRO A 74 33.61 -6.86 7.55
C PRO A 74 33.63 -6.65 9.06
N GLY A 75 33.80 -7.75 9.80
CA GLY A 75 33.74 -7.79 11.26
C GLY A 75 32.44 -8.45 11.72
N TYR A 76 32.56 -9.58 12.41
CA TYR A 76 31.52 -10.52 12.89
C TYR A 76 30.34 -9.94 13.72
N PHE A 77 30.12 -8.62 13.74
CA PHE A 77 29.14 -7.97 14.59
C PHE A 77 27.69 -8.08 14.08
N LEU A 78 27.49 -8.28 12.77
CA LEU A 78 26.16 -8.39 12.15
C LEU A 78 26.15 -9.49 11.08
N GLU A 79 26.10 -10.75 11.53
CA GLU A 79 26.09 -11.93 10.66
C GLU A 79 24.68 -12.26 10.11
N ASN A 80 23.62 -11.69 10.70
CA ASN A 80 22.21 -11.92 10.33
C ASN A 80 21.46 -10.60 10.09
N LEU A 81 21.82 -9.88 9.03
CA LEU A 81 21.14 -8.63 8.64
C LEU A 81 19.68 -8.84 8.24
N ASP A 82 19.32 -10.05 7.82
CA ASP A 82 17.96 -10.42 7.44
C ASP A 82 16.97 -10.31 8.61
N GLY A 83 17.38 -10.69 9.82
CA GLY A 83 16.56 -10.55 11.02
C GLY A 83 16.22 -9.10 11.34
N ILE A 84 17.20 -8.19 11.18
CA ILE A 84 17.01 -6.75 11.39
C ILE A 84 16.08 -6.16 10.35
N VAL A 85 16.26 -6.53 9.07
CA VAL A 85 15.37 -6.10 7.99
C VAL A 85 13.95 -6.57 8.25
N MET A 86 13.75 -7.83 8.66
CA MET A 86 12.42 -8.35 8.96
C MET A 86 11.77 -7.63 10.14
N ALA A 87 12.53 -7.32 11.20
CA ALA A 87 12.02 -6.53 12.33
C ALA A 87 11.58 -5.12 11.90
N ALA A 88 12.39 -4.45 11.06
CA ALA A 88 12.02 -3.17 10.47
C ALA A 88 10.78 -3.30 9.57
N TRP A 89 10.67 -4.39 8.82
CA TRP A 89 9.55 -4.66 7.93
C TRP A 89 8.22 -4.80 8.68
N VAL A 90 8.23 -5.40 9.88
CA VAL A 90 7.03 -5.48 10.73
C VAL A 90 6.52 -4.08 11.08
N MET A 91 7.42 -3.13 11.39
CA MET A 91 7.03 -1.75 11.65
C MET A 91 6.42 -1.08 10.41
N VAL A 92 6.96 -1.36 9.22
CA VAL A 92 6.41 -0.87 7.95
C VAL A 92 5.01 -1.43 7.70
N VAL A 93 4.80 -2.73 7.93
CA VAL A 93 3.48 -3.38 7.78
C VAL A 93 2.47 -2.79 8.76
N TYR A 94 2.87 -2.53 10.00
CA TYR A 94 2.02 -1.86 10.97
C TYR A 94 1.67 -0.42 10.53
N GLY A 95 2.67 0.34 10.08
CA GLY A 95 2.52 1.71 9.61
C GLY A 95 1.63 1.86 8.38
N THR A 96 1.53 0.83 7.53
CA THR A 96 0.61 0.81 6.39
C THR A 96 -0.77 0.29 6.79
N THR A 97 -0.85 -0.80 7.54
CA THR A 97 -2.12 -1.44 7.90
C THR A 97 -2.97 -0.59 8.84
N GLY A 98 -2.34 0.15 9.77
CA GLY A 98 -3.04 1.01 10.73
C GLY A 98 -3.95 2.06 10.07
N PRO A 99 -3.42 2.93 9.18
CA PRO A 99 -4.22 3.90 8.43
C PRO A 99 -5.37 3.26 7.62
N PHE A 100 -5.13 2.09 7.00
CA PHE A 100 -6.19 1.37 6.27
C PHE A 100 -7.30 0.84 7.19
N LEU A 101 -6.94 0.32 8.36
CA LEU A 101 -7.93 -0.13 9.36
C LEU A 101 -8.73 1.04 9.92
N TYR A 102 -8.07 2.18 10.16
CA TYR A 102 -8.72 3.42 10.58
C TYR A 102 -9.72 3.92 9.53
N ALA A 103 -9.28 4.03 8.27
CA ALA A 103 -10.15 4.43 7.16
C ALA A 103 -11.33 3.46 6.99
N SER A 104 -11.08 2.16 7.08
CA SER A 104 -12.14 1.12 7.01
C SER A 104 -13.15 1.26 8.16
N GLY A 105 -12.69 1.57 9.37
CA GLY A 105 -13.55 1.84 10.52
C GLY A 105 -14.45 3.05 10.31
N ILE A 106 -13.93 4.15 9.75
CA ILE A 106 -14.72 5.34 9.40
C ILE A 106 -15.78 4.99 8.35
N VAL A 107 -15.38 4.31 7.27
CA VAL A 107 -16.31 3.91 6.20
C VAL A 107 -17.44 3.06 6.76
N LEU A 108 -17.12 2.05 7.58
CA LEU A 108 -18.14 1.17 8.13
C LEU A 108 -19.05 1.90 9.12
N SER A 109 -18.51 2.79 9.94
CA SER A 109 -19.29 3.65 10.85
C SER A 109 -20.27 4.54 10.09
N ASN A 110 -19.86 5.08 8.94
CA ASN A 110 -20.74 5.88 8.09
C ASN A 110 -21.84 5.04 7.43
N ILE A 111 -21.53 3.83 6.97
CA ILE A 111 -22.52 2.89 6.39
C ILE A 111 -23.56 2.49 7.44
N LEU A 112 -23.12 2.20 8.67
CA LEU A 112 -23.97 1.77 9.77
C LEU A 112 -24.54 2.95 10.60
N ASN A 113 -24.33 4.18 10.13
CA ASN A 113 -24.79 5.43 10.75
C ASN A 113 -24.49 5.51 12.26
N THR A 114 -23.28 5.07 12.65
CA THR A 114 -22.83 4.98 14.04
C THR A 114 -21.83 6.11 14.33
N ARG A 115 -21.80 6.61 15.58
CA ARG A 115 -20.89 7.71 15.97
C ARG A 115 -19.46 7.26 16.27
N TYR A 116 -19.26 5.97 16.59
CA TYR A 116 -17.98 5.44 17.08
C TYR A 116 -17.35 4.49 16.06
N HIS A 117 -16.36 4.98 15.31
CA HIS A 117 -15.63 4.17 14.33
C HIS A 117 -14.68 3.14 14.97
N ASN A 118 -14.17 3.43 16.17
CA ASN A 118 -13.19 2.59 16.87
C ASN A 118 -13.71 1.18 17.20
N ILE A 119 -15.03 1.01 17.33
CA ILE A 119 -15.65 -0.28 17.67
C ILE A 119 -15.52 -1.27 16.49
N PHE A 120 -15.43 -0.75 15.27
CA PHE A 120 -15.35 -1.56 14.06
C PHE A 120 -13.94 -2.05 13.72
N ILE A 121 -12.91 -1.36 14.19
CA ILE A 121 -11.50 -1.72 13.95
C ILE A 121 -11.17 -3.15 14.43
N PRO A 122 -11.47 -3.55 15.68
CA PRO A 122 -11.15 -4.90 16.15
C PRO A 122 -11.93 -6.00 15.42
N PHE A 123 -13.06 -5.67 14.76
CA PHE A 123 -13.82 -6.64 13.96
C PHE A 123 -13.08 -7.07 12.68
N PHE A 124 -12.25 -6.19 12.11
CA PHE A 124 -11.44 -6.54 10.94
C PHE A 124 -10.27 -7.48 11.26
N LEU A 125 -9.74 -7.44 12.48
CA LEU A 125 -8.60 -8.27 12.90
C LEU A 125 -8.84 -9.78 12.75
N PRO A 126 -9.93 -10.39 13.28
CA PRO A 126 -10.18 -11.81 13.11
C PRO A 126 -10.45 -12.18 11.64
N ILE A 127 -11.06 -11.27 10.85
CA ILE A 127 -11.29 -11.50 9.42
C ILE A 127 -9.95 -11.59 8.68
N ILE A 128 -9.06 -10.62 8.90
CA ILE A 128 -7.71 -10.61 8.31
C ILE A 128 -6.94 -11.86 8.72
N TYR A 129 -7.04 -12.27 9.99
CA TYR A 129 -6.39 -13.48 10.49
C TYR A 129 -6.92 -14.74 9.77
N ILE A 130 -8.24 -14.93 9.67
CA ILE A 130 -8.82 -16.09 8.99
C ILE A 130 -8.42 -16.10 7.51
N VAL A 131 -8.46 -14.96 6.84
CA VAL A 131 -8.06 -14.85 5.43
C VAL A 131 -6.57 -15.19 5.25
N SER A 132 -5.72 -14.79 6.20
CA SER A 132 -4.28 -15.10 6.18
C SER A 132 -3.97 -16.59 6.32
N LEU A 133 -4.88 -17.39 6.87
CA LEU A 133 -4.74 -18.84 7.03
C LEU A 133 -5.21 -19.65 5.82
N LEU A 134 -5.94 -19.04 4.87
CA LEU A 134 -6.42 -19.72 3.66
C LEU A 134 -5.31 -20.18 2.71
N PRO A 135 -4.30 -19.35 2.37
CA PRO A 135 -3.22 -19.76 1.47
C PRO A 135 -2.23 -20.67 2.19
N LYS A 136 -1.80 -21.75 1.54
CA LYS A 136 -0.87 -22.74 2.12
C LYS A 136 0.59 -22.34 2.02
N ASN A 137 0.91 -21.44 1.08
CA ASN A 137 2.27 -20.94 0.87
C ASN A 137 2.24 -19.55 0.21
N LEU A 138 3.40 -18.89 0.19
CA LEU A 138 3.55 -17.55 -0.38
C LEU A 138 3.23 -17.48 -1.88
N VAL A 139 3.58 -18.53 -2.64
CA VAL A 139 3.30 -18.57 -4.09
C VAL A 139 1.80 -18.52 -4.35
N GLU A 140 1.03 -19.29 -3.59
CA GLU A 140 -0.44 -19.30 -3.67
C GLU A 140 -1.04 -17.95 -3.28
N VAL A 141 -0.44 -17.22 -2.33
CA VAL A 141 -0.83 -15.83 -2.03
C VAL A 141 -0.68 -14.97 -3.27
N TYR A 142 0.49 -15.00 -3.92
CA TYR A 142 0.76 -14.17 -5.10
C TYR A 142 -0.12 -14.52 -6.30
N GLU A 143 -0.46 -15.78 -6.51
CA GLU A 143 -1.33 -16.22 -7.59
C GLU A 143 -2.79 -15.85 -7.33
N LYS A 144 -3.33 -16.24 -6.17
CA LYS A 144 -4.76 -16.08 -5.85
C LYS A 144 -5.10 -14.65 -5.45
N MET A 145 -4.33 -14.05 -4.55
CA MET A 145 -4.58 -12.68 -4.10
C MET A 145 -4.07 -11.66 -5.12
N GLY A 146 -3.03 -11.99 -5.90
CA GLY A 146 -2.49 -11.06 -6.88
C GLY A 146 -3.50 -10.65 -7.93
N ALA A 147 -4.33 -11.57 -8.44
CA ALA A 147 -5.40 -11.24 -9.37
C ALA A 147 -6.47 -10.36 -8.72
N ILE A 148 -6.96 -10.74 -7.54
CA ILE A 148 -7.98 -10.00 -6.79
C ILE A 148 -7.50 -8.58 -6.49
N LEU A 149 -6.27 -8.44 -5.99
CA LEU A 149 -5.69 -7.15 -5.64
C LEU A 149 -5.50 -6.27 -6.87
N ASN A 150 -5.06 -6.82 -8.02
CA ASN A 150 -5.00 -6.03 -9.25
C ASN A 150 -6.38 -5.49 -9.67
N TYR A 151 -7.43 -6.30 -9.60
CA TYR A 151 -8.79 -5.85 -9.93
C TYR A 151 -9.26 -4.78 -8.95
N VAL A 152 -9.12 -5.01 -7.64
CA VAL A 152 -9.53 -4.08 -6.60
C VAL A 152 -8.77 -2.75 -6.74
N THR A 153 -7.44 -2.79 -6.89
CA THR A 153 -6.63 -1.58 -7.06
C THR A 153 -6.97 -0.84 -8.35
N THR A 154 -7.24 -1.55 -9.45
CA THR A 154 -7.64 -0.91 -10.72
C THR A 154 -8.99 -0.20 -10.57
N ILE A 155 -9.98 -0.88 -9.97
CA ILE A 155 -11.28 -0.28 -9.66
C ILE A 155 -11.09 0.94 -8.77
N SER A 156 -10.29 0.81 -7.70
CA SER A 156 -10.03 1.91 -6.80
C SER A 156 -9.40 3.08 -7.53
N ILE A 157 -8.29 2.91 -8.27
CA ILE A 157 -7.55 3.98 -8.95
C ILE A 157 -8.38 4.70 -10.01
N PHE A 158 -9.18 3.98 -10.79
CA PHE A 158 -9.90 4.60 -11.91
C PHE A 158 -11.34 4.96 -11.55
N ILE A 159 -12.11 4.03 -10.98
CA ILE A 159 -13.56 4.21 -10.81
C ILE A 159 -13.86 5.20 -9.69
N ILE A 160 -13.17 5.13 -8.55
CA ILE A 160 -13.45 6.01 -7.40
C ILE A 160 -13.24 7.49 -7.78
N PRO A 161 -12.10 7.91 -8.37
CA PRO A 161 -11.91 9.30 -8.76
C PRO A 161 -12.89 9.76 -9.84
N ILE A 162 -13.25 8.89 -10.80
CA ILE A 162 -14.25 9.21 -11.83
C ILE A 162 -15.62 9.48 -11.20
N ILE A 163 -16.06 8.66 -10.25
CA ILE A 163 -17.33 8.86 -9.55
C ILE A 163 -17.31 10.17 -8.74
N ILE A 164 -16.23 10.42 -8.00
CA ILE A 164 -16.07 11.67 -7.24
C ILE A 164 -16.10 12.88 -8.19
N PHE A 165 -15.35 12.83 -9.29
CA PHE A 165 -15.32 13.90 -10.29
C PHE A 165 -16.68 14.12 -10.96
N ALA A 166 -17.37 13.06 -11.36
CA ALA A 166 -18.69 13.13 -11.97
C ALA A 166 -19.72 13.72 -11.00
N SER A 167 -19.72 13.27 -9.73
CA SER A 167 -20.62 13.79 -8.70
C SER A 167 -20.37 15.29 -8.41
N ALA A 168 -19.11 15.71 -8.34
CA ALA A 168 -18.72 17.10 -8.16
C ALA A 168 -19.16 17.97 -9.35
N TYR A 169 -18.99 17.48 -10.58
CA TYR A 169 -19.41 18.17 -11.80
C TYR A 169 -20.93 18.37 -11.87
N ILE A 170 -21.71 17.33 -11.54
CA ILE A 170 -23.18 17.39 -11.49
C ILE A 170 -23.64 18.38 -10.42
N LYS A 171 -23.06 18.33 -9.21
CA LYS A 171 -23.41 19.26 -8.11
C LYS A 171 -23.11 20.72 -8.48
N LYS A 172 -21.99 20.98 -9.16
CA LYS A 172 -21.63 22.33 -9.63
C LYS A 172 -22.61 22.88 -10.67
N ARG A 173 -23.17 22.03 -11.54
CA ARG A 173 -24.25 22.44 -12.46
C ARG A 173 -25.55 22.76 -11.72
N ARG A 174 -25.88 22.00 -10.68
CA ARG A 174 -27.13 22.14 -9.91
C ARG A 174 -27.12 23.31 -8.91
N GLY A 175 -25.96 23.74 -8.44
CA GLY A 175 -25.80 24.92 -7.56
C GLY A 175 -25.62 26.26 -8.29
N ARG A 176 -25.72 26.29 -9.63
CA ARG A 176 -25.68 27.49 -10.47
C ARG A 176 -27.05 27.87 -11.06
N THR A 177 -28.10 27.12 -10.72
CA THR A 177 -29.53 27.44 -10.92
C THR A 177 -30.12 27.81 -9.59
#